data_AF-A0A2D9EAY8-F1
#
_entry.id   AF-A0A2D9EAY8-F1
#
_cell.length_a   1.000
_cell.length_b   1.000
_cell.length_c   1.000
_cell.angle_alpha   90.00
_cell.angle_beta   90.00
_cell.angle_gamma   90.00
#
_symmetry.space_group_name_H-M   'P 1'
#
loop_
_entity.id
_entity.type
_entity.pdbx_description
1 polymer ?
#
loop_
_entity_poly.entity_id
_entity_poly.type
_entity_poly.pdbx_seq_one_letter_code
_entity_poly.pdbx_strand_id
1 'polypeptide(L)'
;MQGDGIEVGGNCYQLTAALEGQVSSIWYEELINLNEPFELQFTMNFGDINGEDGGTSGADGMMFVLQNESPTALGVVGQGLGYGLLSPSLGVEFDTYRNADLGDPYPDHIGIHTNGNTNHNTANSLSGPIQADAEDVDIEDGEDHAIAITWDPSSQNIKVYFDCEFRLEATIDLVNQIFDGNSEVWWGFTASTGGSYNVHSVCLYENVSPSGNVSICPGFSTQLVAGGDINAEFTWSPIDYLSDPTVFNPIATPPSSQVYTVTYTDFCGEVQSNTIEVTVEPIEAGIYAEDF
;
A
#
# COMPACT_ATOMS: atom_id res chain seq x y z
N MET A 1 -0.08 4.22 -16.90
CA MET A 1 -0.08 5.66 -16.58
C MET A 1 -0.81 6.44 -17.65
N GLN A 2 -1.68 7.37 -17.27
CA GLN A 2 -2.44 8.28 -18.12
C GLN A 2 -2.35 9.70 -17.55
N GLY A 3 -2.59 10.72 -18.39
CA GLY A 3 -2.59 12.12 -17.98
C GLY A 3 -1.17 12.69 -17.82
N ASP A 4 -1.01 13.60 -16.85
CA ASP A 4 0.19 14.43 -16.65
C ASP A 4 1.28 13.78 -15.78
N GLY A 5 0.99 12.62 -15.20
CA GLY A 5 1.90 11.94 -14.29
C GLY A 5 3.17 11.43 -14.98
N ILE A 6 4.23 11.26 -14.20
CA ILE A 6 5.52 10.71 -14.65
C ILE A 6 6.02 9.63 -13.71
N GLU A 7 6.77 8.67 -14.26
CA GLU A 7 7.51 7.68 -13.49
C GLU A 7 8.86 8.28 -13.07
N VAL A 8 9.16 8.21 -11.77
CA VAL A 8 10.44 8.68 -11.23
C VAL A 8 11.41 7.53 -10.92
N GLY A 9 10.94 6.27 -11.06
CA GLY A 9 11.70 5.03 -10.92
C GLY A 9 11.52 4.37 -9.56
N GLY A 10 11.88 3.09 -9.43
CA GLY A 10 11.80 2.35 -8.16
C GLY A 10 10.37 2.22 -7.61
N ASN A 11 9.38 2.03 -8.49
CA ASN A 11 7.95 2.03 -8.16
C ASN A 11 7.42 3.34 -7.55
N CYS A 12 8.12 4.45 -7.78
CA CYS A 12 7.68 5.79 -7.43
C CYS A 12 7.17 6.57 -8.65
N TYR A 13 6.15 7.38 -8.41
CA TYR A 13 5.44 8.14 -9.42
C TYR A 13 5.10 9.53 -8.90
N GLN A 14 5.33 10.55 -9.72
CA GLN A 14 4.76 11.87 -9.51
C GLN A 14 3.45 11.93 -10.30
N LEU A 15 2.32 12.01 -9.61
CA LEU A 15 0.99 12.04 -10.22
C LEU A 15 0.62 13.43 -10.74
N THR A 16 1.08 14.50 -10.09
CA THR A 16 0.92 15.87 -10.61
C THR A 16 2.14 16.71 -10.27
N ALA A 17 2.47 17.67 -11.13
CA ALA A 17 3.33 18.78 -10.73
C ALA A 17 2.50 19.84 -10.00
N ALA A 18 3.16 20.75 -9.26
CA ALA A 18 2.56 21.94 -8.68
C ALA A 18 2.17 22.98 -9.77
N LEU A 19 1.19 22.61 -10.59
CA LEU A 19 0.60 23.37 -11.69
C LEU A 19 -0.92 23.22 -11.63
N GLU A 20 -1.65 24.22 -12.13
CA GLU A 20 -3.12 24.18 -12.21
C GLU A 20 -3.62 23.12 -13.22
N GLY A 21 -4.77 22.51 -12.92
CA GLY A 21 -5.53 21.67 -13.84
C GLY A 21 -4.82 20.39 -14.30
N GLN A 22 -3.95 19.83 -13.48
CA GLN A 22 -3.29 18.54 -13.71
C GLN A 22 -4.23 17.39 -13.37
N VAL A 23 -4.13 16.28 -14.11
CA VAL A 23 -4.81 15.02 -13.75
C VAL A 23 -3.99 13.85 -14.22
N SER A 24 -3.90 12.80 -13.40
CA SER A 24 -3.29 11.55 -13.82
C SER A 24 -3.89 10.33 -13.16
N SER A 25 -3.59 9.19 -13.77
CA SER A 25 -3.85 7.88 -13.19
C SER A 25 -2.70 6.93 -13.48
N ILE A 26 -2.40 6.06 -12.52
CA ILE A 26 -1.53 4.90 -12.71
C ILE A 26 -2.32 3.64 -12.37
N TRP A 27 -2.18 2.61 -13.20
CA TRP A 27 -2.86 1.33 -13.05
C TRP A 27 -1.81 0.24 -13.16
N TYR A 28 -1.80 -0.68 -12.21
CA TYR A 28 -0.90 -1.83 -12.21
C TYR A 28 -1.41 -2.91 -13.15
N GLU A 29 -0.47 -3.61 -13.79
CA GLU A 29 -0.79 -4.66 -14.77
C GLU A 29 -1.32 -5.93 -14.11
N GLU A 30 -0.85 -6.24 -12.91
CA GLU A 30 -1.35 -7.35 -12.10
C GLU A 30 -2.64 -6.94 -11.39
N LEU A 31 -3.72 -7.64 -11.74
CA LEU A 31 -5.04 -7.41 -11.16
C LEU A 31 -5.09 -7.95 -9.73
N ILE A 32 -5.86 -7.28 -8.87
CA ILE A 32 -6.20 -7.80 -7.55
C ILE A 32 -7.38 -8.75 -7.68
N ASN A 33 -7.24 -9.96 -7.12
CA ASN A 33 -8.35 -10.88 -6.92
C ASN A 33 -9.01 -10.63 -5.57
N LEU A 34 -10.20 -10.05 -5.57
CA LEU A 34 -10.97 -9.68 -4.37
C LEU A 34 -11.49 -10.87 -3.56
N ASN A 35 -11.33 -12.12 -4.03
CA ASN A 35 -11.59 -13.31 -3.22
C ASN A 35 -10.44 -13.67 -2.28
N GLU A 36 -9.27 -13.06 -2.46
CA GLU A 36 -8.10 -13.26 -1.60
C GLU A 36 -7.88 -11.99 -0.75
N PRO A 37 -7.38 -12.14 0.49
CA PRO A 37 -6.97 -10.98 1.28
C PRO A 37 -5.77 -10.30 0.63
N PHE A 38 -5.67 -8.98 0.80
CA PHE A 38 -4.48 -8.23 0.41
C PHE A 38 -4.15 -7.18 1.46
N GLU A 39 -2.87 -6.80 1.48
CA GLU A 39 -2.34 -5.64 2.17
C GLU A 39 -1.42 -4.92 1.20
N LEU A 40 -1.69 -3.65 0.96
CA LEU A 40 -0.85 -2.77 0.15
C LEU A 40 -0.31 -1.68 1.05
N GLN A 41 0.99 -1.44 0.93
CA GLN A 41 1.69 -0.36 1.62
C GLN A 41 2.38 0.52 0.59
N PHE A 42 2.31 1.82 0.80
CA PHE A 42 2.87 2.83 -0.08
C PHE A 42 2.99 4.14 0.66
N THR A 43 3.99 4.95 0.29
CA THR A 43 4.04 6.32 0.77
C THR A 43 3.30 7.25 -0.19
N MET A 44 2.69 8.30 0.35
CA MET A 44 2.15 9.41 -0.42
C MET A 44 2.72 10.73 0.10
N ASN A 45 3.02 11.64 -0.82
CA ASN A 45 3.39 13.01 -0.53
C ASN A 45 2.35 13.93 -1.15
N PHE A 46 1.83 14.86 -0.36
CA PHE A 46 0.81 15.81 -0.77
C PHE A 46 1.38 17.21 -1.07
N GLY A 47 2.72 17.32 -1.07
CA GLY A 47 3.47 18.55 -1.32
C GLY A 47 3.54 19.49 -0.12
N ASP A 48 4.01 20.73 -0.34
CA ASP A 48 4.38 21.68 0.74
C ASP A 48 3.69 23.06 0.64
N ILE A 49 2.66 23.16 -0.20
CA ILE A 49 1.81 24.34 -0.34
C ILE A 49 0.54 24.14 0.48
N ASN A 50 0.37 24.84 1.60
CA ASN A 50 -0.79 24.61 2.49
C ASN A 50 -2.11 25.13 1.90
N GLY A 51 -3.19 24.37 2.07
CA GLY A 51 -4.50 24.58 1.43
C GLY A 51 -5.56 25.35 2.22
N GLU A 52 -5.42 25.50 3.54
CA GLU A 52 -6.58 25.57 4.44
C GLU A 52 -7.59 26.74 4.28
N ASP A 53 -7.21 27.90 3.69
CA ASP A 53 -7.98 29.15 3.87
C ASP A 53 -8.17 30.03 2.61
N GLY A 54 -8.23 29.45 1.40
CA GLY A 54 -8.67 30.16 0.19
C GLY A 54 -7.70 31.24 -0.33
N GLY A 55 -6.40 30.99 -0.19
CA GLY A 55 -5.28 31.77 -0.76
C GLY A 55 -4.61 31.02 -1.92
N THR A 56 -3.29 31.22 -2.16
CA THR A 56 -2.51 30.21 -2.92
C THR A 56 -2.49 28.96 -2.06
N SER A 57 -3.47 28.10 -2.30
CA SER A 57 -3.79 26.92 -1.52
C SER A 57 -3.23 25.68 -2.21
N GLY A 58 -2.69 24.74 -1.45
CA GLY A 58 -2.55 23.36 -1.89
C GLY A 58 -3.91 22.75 -2.21
N ALA A 59 -3.93 21.85 -3.19
CA ALA A 59 -5.10 21.10 -3.64
C ALA A 59 -4.71 20.10 -4.74
N ASP A 60 -5.58 19.18 -5.15
CA ASP A 60 -6.84 18.80 -4.48
C ASP A 60 -6.67 17.51 -3.66
N GLY A 61 -5.60 16.75 -3.94
CA GLY A 61 -5.29 15.50 -3.26
C GLY A 61 -5.15 14.31 -4.21
N MET A 62 -5.21 13.12 -3.63
CA MET A 62 -4.91 11.85 -4.28
C MET A 62 -5.95 10.78 -3.91
N MET A 63 -6.03 9.72 -4.70
CA MET A 63 -6.82 8.54 -4.35
C MET A 63 -6.06 7.25 -4.63
N PHE A 64 -6.25 6.26 -3.77
CA PHE A 64 -6.10 4.86 -4.15
C PHE A 64 -7.42 4.36 -4.74
N VAL A 65 -7.38 3.64 -5.86
CA VAL A 65 -8.58 3.26 -6.59
C VAL A 65 -8.54 1.78 -7.00
N LEU A 66 -9.67 1.09 -6.78
CA LEU A 66 -10.03 -0.18 -7.40
C LEU A 66 -11.09 0.10 -8.47
N GLN A 67 -10.91 -0.38 -9.71
CA GLN A 67 -11.87 -0.14 -10.79
C GLN A 67 -11.93 -1.27 -11.81
N ASN A 68 -13.05 -1.33 -12.56
CA ASN A 68 -13.28 -2.30 -13.61
C ASN A 68 -13.81 -1.65 -14.92
N GLU A 69 -13.31 -0.47 -15.25
CA GLU A 69 -13.57 0.26 -16.49
C GLU A 69 -12.53 -0.03 -17.57
N SER A 70 -11.26 0.30 -17.33
CA SER A 70 -10.17 0.16 -18.31
C SER A 70 -8.79 0.36 -17.67
N PRO A 71 -7.71 -0.26 -18.15
CA PRO A 71 -6.33 0.07 -17.74
C PRO A 71 -5.86 1.45 -18.21
N THR A 72 -6.71 2.19 -18.94
CA THR A 72 -6.48 3.58 -19.34
C THR A 72 -7.52 4.54 -18.77
N ALA A 73 -8.27 4.13 -17.76
CA ALA A 73 -9.27 4.96 -17.10
C ALA A 73 -8.61 6.24 -16.53
N LEU A 74 -9.27 7.38 -16.68
CA LEU A 74 -8.80 8.69 -16.21
C LEU A 74 -10.02 9.49 -15.79
N GLY A 75 -10.07 9.92 -14.53
CA GLY A 75 -11.15 10.75 -14.02
C GLY A 75 -10.97 12.21 -14.37
N VAL A 76 -11.52 13.10 -13.52
CA VAL A 76 -11.58 14.54 -13.79
C VAL A 76 -10.69 15.35 -12.83
N VAL A 77 -10.32 16.55 -13.28
CA VAL A 77 -9.50 17.54 -12.55
C VAL A 77 -10.21 18.12 -11.32
N GLY A 78 -9.47 18.80 -10.44
CA GLY A 78 -10.00 19.51 -9.28
C GLY A 78 -10.53 18.59 -8.19
N GLN A 79 -11.68 18.95 -7.62
CA GLN A 79 -12.50 18.17 -6.68
C GLN A 79 -12.87 16.74 -7.13
N GLY A 80 -12.50 16.35 -8.35
CA GLY A 80 -12.64 14.98 -8.84
C GLY A 80 -11.46 14.07 -8.52
N LEU A 81 -10.32 14.59 -8.03
CA LEU A 81 -9.14 13.84 -7.58
C LEU A 81 -8.59 12.82 -8.60
N GLY A 82 -8.83 13.06 -9.90
CA GLY A 82 -8.55 12.10 -10.97
C GLY A 82 -9.38 10.81 -10.92
N TYR A 83 -10.36 10.73 -10.03
CA TYR A 83 -11.26 9.60 -9.77
C TYR A 83 -12.71 9.84 -10.24
N GLY A 84 -13.14 11.11 -10.25
CA GLY A 84 -14.50 11.46 -10.63
C GLY A 84 -14.89 10.86 -11.98
N LEU A 85 -16.10 10.31 -12.07
CA LEU A 85 -16.67 9.57 -13.20
C LEU A 85 -16.16 8.14 -13.44
N LEU A 86 -15.11 7.68 -12.75
CA LEU A 86 -14.67 6.28 -12.87
C LEU A 86 -15.74 5.35 -12.30
N SER A 87 -16.28 4.44 -13.11
CA SER A 87 -17.37 3.56 -12.66
C SER A 87 -17.41 2.26 -13.48
N PRO A 88 -17.59 1.09 -12.84
CA PRO A 88 -17.68 0.88 -11.40
C PRO A 88 -16.31 0.99 -10.71
N SER A 89 -16.31 1.50 -9.48
CA SER A 89 -15.07 1.71 -8.71
C SER A 89 -15.31 1.79 -7.20
N LEU A 90 -14.24 1.55 -6.45
CA LEU A 90 -14.07 2.02 -5.08
C LEU A 90 -12.82 2.90 -5.03
N GLY A 91 -12.91 4.05 -4.36
CA GLY A 91 -11.78 4.95 -4.13
C GLY A 91 -11.60 5.22 -2.64
N VAL A 92 -10.35 5.18 -2.18
CA VAL A 92 -9.92 5.73 -0.89
C VAL A 92 -9.33 7.10 -1.19
N GLU A 93 -10.00 8.12 -0.69
CA GLU A 93 -9.68 9.54 -0.88
C GLU A 93 -8.67 10.02 0.15
N PHE A 94 -7.73 10.87 -0.27
CA PHE A 94 -6.86 11.67 0.58
C PHE A 94 -6.93 13.10 0.05
N ASP A 95 -7.83 13.90 0.63
CA ASP A 95 -8.25 15.20 0.13
C ASP A 95 -7.66 16.31 0.99
N THR A 96 -6.97 17.24 0.33
CA THR A 96 -6.27 18.37 0.95
C THR A 96 -6.91 19.72 0.66
N TYR A 97 -8.10 19.72 0.05
CA TYR A 97 -8.79 20.94 -0.32
C TYR A 97 -10.29 20.89 -0.06
N ARG A 98 -10.71 21.72 0.90
CA ARG A 98 -12.10 21.78 1.32
C ARG A 98 -13.07 22.30 0.24
N ASN A 99 -13.83 21.39 -0.35
CA ASN A 99 -15.05 21.67 -1.12
C ASN A 99 -16.30 21.54 -0.22
N ALA A 100 -16.69 22.64 0.43
CA ALA A 100 -17.80 22.64 1.40
C ALA A 100 -19.15 22.13 0.85
N ASP A 101 -19.40 22.20 -0.46
CA ASP A 101 -20.58 21.66 -1.13
C ASP A 101 -20.55 20.13 -1.33
N LEU A 102 -19.37 19.52 -1.25
CA LEU A 102 -19.16 18.07 -1.25
C LEU A 102 -19.24 17.45 0.15
N GLY A 103 -19.28 18.27 1.20
CA GLY A 103 -19.39 17.81 2.59
C GLY A 103 -18.05 17.74 3.31
N ASP A 104 -17.00 18.29 2.73
CA ASP A 104 -15.64 18.20 3.26
C ASP A 104 -15.53 18.92 4.61
N PRO A 105 -14.85 18.29 5.58
CA PRO A 105 -14.58 18.88 6.88
C PRO A 105 -13.55 20.01 6.74
N TYR A 106 -13.20 20.66 7.86
CA TYR A 106 -12.14 21.69 7.85
C TYR A 106 -10.74 21.11 7.57
N PRO A 107 -10.27 20.10 8.31
CA PRO A 107 -8.93 19.57 8.10
C PRO A 107 -8.87 18.67 6.86
N ASP A 108 -7.65 18.41 6.40
CA ASP A 108 -7.36 17.41 5.39
C ASP A 108 -7.86 16.05 5.86
N HIS A 109 -8.42 15.28 4.93
CA HIS A 109 -9.28 14.16 5.31
C HIS A 109 -9.20 12.97 4.36
N ILE A 110 -9.62 11.83 4.90
CA ILE A 110 -9.71 10.55 4.17
C ILE A 110 -11.17 10.11 4.16
N GLY A 111 -11.59 9.56 3.01
CA GLY A 111 -12.92 8.99 2.79
C GLY A 111 -12.87 7.71 1.97
N ILE A 112 -13.92 6.90 2.03
CA ILE A 112 -14.12 5.79 1.09
C ILE A 112 -15.36 6.07 0.28
N HIS A 113 -15.20 6.10 -1.04
CA HIS A 113 -16.26 6.37 -1.97
C HIS A 113 -16.40 5.29 -3.03
N THR A 114 -17.52 5.32 -3.75
CA THR A 114 -17.81 4.38 -4.84
C THR A 114 -18.26 5.10 -6.10
N ASN A 115 -18.01 4.47 -7.25
CA ASN A 115 -18.52 4.86 -8.57
C ASN A 115 -18.19 6.32 -8.96
N GLY A 116 -16.94 6.73 -8.77
CA GLY A 116 -16.42 7.99 -9.28
C GLY A 116 -17.11 9.22 -8.69
N ASN A 117 -17.54 9.11 -7.44
CA ASN A 117 -18.21 10.18 -6.69
C ASN A 117 -17.33 10.57 -5.49
N THR A 118 -17.01 11.85 -5.34
CA THR A 118 -16.21 12.39 -4.22
C THR A 118 -17.08 13.12 -3.18
N ASN A 119 -18.41 13.03 -3.28
CA ASN A 119 -19.33 13.77 -2.43
C ASN A 119 -19.78 12.95 -1.21
N HIS A 120 -19.32 13.38 -0.03
CA HIS A 120 -19.63 12.81 1.29
C HIS A 120 -21.10 12.86 1.69
N ASN A 121 -21.93 13.68 1.03
CA ASN A 121 -23.36 13.78 1.31
C ASN A 121 -24.22 12.76 0.53
N THR A 122 -23.60 11.83 -0.18
CA THR A 122 -24.29 10.86 -1.04
C THR A 122 -24.18 9.44 -0.50
N ALA A 123 -25.03 8.55 -1.01
CA ALA A 123 -24.96 7.13 -0.68
C ALA A 123 -23.69 6.42 -1.20
N ASN A 124 -22.92 7.08 -2.08
CA ASN A 124 -21.67 6.54 -2.58
C ASN A 124 -20.51 6.74 -1.60
N SER A 125 -20.65 7.62 -0.60
CA SER A 125 -19.72 7.74 0.52
C SER A 125 -20.00 6.63 1.53
N LEU A 126 -19.09 5.66 1.58
CA LEU A 126 -19.20 4.46 2.42
C LEU A 126 -18.66 4.68 3.83
N SER A 127 -17.64 5.52 3.97
CA SER A 127 -16.97 5.81 5.24
C SER A 127 -16.22 7.14 5.16
N GLY A 128 -15.95 7.74 6.32
CA GLY A 128 -15.45 9.12 6.39
C GLY A 128 -16.53 10.16 6.08
N PRO A 129 -16.16 11.43 5.90
CA PRO A 129 -14.78 11.93 5.97
C PRO A 129 -14.28 11.96 7.43
N ILE A 130 -13.01 11.65 7.63
CA ILE A 130 -12.30 11.81 8.91
C ILE A 130 -10.95 12.47 8.64
N GLN A 131 -10.45 13.26 9.58
CA GLN A 131 -9.11 13.88 9.50
C GLN A 131 -8.06 12.83 9.13
N ALA A 132 -7.20 13.14 8.15
CA ALA A 132 -6.25 12.20 7.58
C ALA A 132 -5.23 11.74 8.62
N ASP A 133 -4.42 12.66 9.10
CA ASP A 133 -3.58 12.47 10.27
C ASP A 133 -4.41 12.61 11.56
N ALA A 134 -4.09 11.84 12.61
CA ALA A 134 -4.84 11.89 13.86
C ALA A 134 -4.50 13.11 14.74
N GLU A 135 -3.33 13.69 14.53
CA GLU A 135 -2.68 14.70 15.35
C GLU A 135 -2.40 16.00 14.56
N ASP A 136 -2.31 15.93 13.23
CA ASP A 136 -2.16 17.08 12.32
C ASP A 136 -3.39 17.30 11.43
N VAL A 137 -3.76 18.56 11.26
CA VAL A 137 -4.91 18.99 10.45
C VAL A 137 -4.54 19.20 8.99
N ASP A 138 -3.25 19.33 8.69
CA ASP A 138 -2.67 19.62 7.39
C ASP A 138 -1.64 18.53 7.07
N ILE A 139 -1.83 17.83 5.94
CA ILE A 139 -0.90 16.78 5.48
C ILE A 139 -0.01 17.27 4.33
N GLU A 140 -0.06 18.56 4.01
CA GLU A 140 0.73 19.21 2.97
C GLU A 140 2.04 19.76 3.57
N ASP A 141 2.80 18.89 4.24
CA ASP A 141 4.01 19.24 5.00
C ASP A 141 5.33 19.00 4.24
N GLY A 142 5.23 18.47 3.02
CA GLY A 142 6.36 18.13 2.16
C GLY A 142 7.03 16.78 2.47
N GLU A 143 6.55 16.01 3.44
CA GLU A 143 7.08 14.71 3.82
C GLU A 143 6.27 13.54 3.22
N ASP A 144 6.89 12.36 3.20
CA ASP A 144 6.22 11.12 2.77
C ASP A 144 5.44 10.52 3.94
N HIS A 145 4.13 10.38 3.79
CA HIS A 145 3.27 9.71 4.76
C HIS A 145 3.12 8.24 4.45
N ALA A 146 3.05 7.40 5.47
CA ALA A 146 2.96 5.94 5.34
C ALA A 146 1.49 5.48 5.30
N ILE A 147 1.02 4.98 4.15
CA ILE A 147 -0.35 4.49 3.98
C ILE A 147 -0.35 2.96 3.88
N ALA A 148 -1.30 2.32 4.56
CA ALA A 148 -1.62 0.92 4.34
C ALA A 148 -3.12 0.71 4.05
N ILE A 149 -3.43 -0.13 3.07
CA ILE A 149 -4.79 -0.55 2.74
C ILE A 149 -4.89 -2.07 2.83
N THR A 150 -5.78 -2.55 3.69
CA THR A 150 -6.01 -3.98 3.89
C THR A 150 -7.41 -4.38 3.45
N TRP A 151 -7.56 -5.56 2.85
CA TRP A 151 -8.83 -6.18 2.51
C TRP A 151 -8.94 -7.58 3.10
N ASP A 152 -10.05 -7.86 3.78
CA ASP A 152 -10.42 -9.20 4.23
C ASP A 152 -11.75 -9.63 3.57
N PRO A 153 -11.70 -10.58 2.61
CA PRO A 153 -12.90 -11.04 1.92
C PRO A 153 -13.85 -11.85 2.81
N SER A 154 -13.37 -12.41 3.93
CA SER A 154 -14.20 -13.21 4.83
C SER A 154 -15.14 -12.35 5.68
N SER A 155 -14.68 -11.16 6.05
CA SER A 155 -15.46 -10.13 6.75
C SER A 155 -16.00 -9.03 5.84
N GLN A 156 -15.61 -9.06 4.55
CA GLN A 156 -15.92 -8.03 3.55
C GLN A 156 -15.51 -6.63 3.99
N ASN A 157 -14.33 -6.51 4.59
CA ASN A 157 -13.89 -5.29 5.26
C ASN A 157 -12.60 -4.76 4.62
N ILE A 158 -12.64 -3.49 4.24
CA ILE A 158 -11.47 -2.72 3.80
C ILE A 158 -11.09 -1.72 4.88
N LYS A 159 -9.80 -1.60 5.21
CA LYS A 159 -9.30 -0.65 6.21
C LYS A 159 -8.20 0.21 5.63
N VAL A 160 -8.10 1.42 6.15
CA VAL A 160 -7.11 2.43 5.77
C VAL A 160 -6.36 2.86 7.02
N TYR A 161 -5.05 2.83 6.91
CA TYR A 161 -4.11 3.32 7.91
C TYR A 161 -3.32 4.47 7.29
N PHE A 162 -3.09 5.51 8.07
CA PHE A 162 -2.30 6.68 7.70
C PHE A 162 -1.31 6.94 8.84
N ASP A 163 -0.04 7.07 8.50
CA ASP A 163 1.09 7.08 9.43
C ASP A 163 1.00 5.97 10.48
N CYS A 164 0.65 4.79 9.97
CA CYS A 164 0.51 3.55 10.73
C CYS A 164 -0.58 3.55 11.81
N GLU A 165 -1.37 4.62 11.89
CA GLU A 165 -2.55 4.69 12.72
C GLU A 165 -3.80 4.32 11.93
N PHE A 166 -4.67 3.51 12.53
CA PHE A 166 -5.96 3.19 11.92
C PHE A 166 -6.80 4.47 11.80
N ARG A 167 -7.32 4.74 10.60
CA ARG A 167 -8.15 5.94 10.36
C ARG A 167 -9.61 5.57 10.14
N LEU A 168 -9.87 4.64 9.24
CA LEU A 168 -11.24 4.28 8.86
C LEU A 168 -11.33 2.90 8.20
N GLU A 169 -12.55 2.41 8.12
CA GLU A 169 -12.90 1.15 7.45
C GLU A 169 -14.26 1.24 6.77
N ALA A 170 -14.52 0.34 5.84
CA ALA A 170 -15.85 0.10 5.28
C ALA A 170 -16.11 -1.41 5.18
N THR A 171 -17.34 -1.83 5.49
CA THR A 171 -17.81 -3.20 5.25
C THR A 171 -18.70 -3.21 4.02
N ILE A 172 -18.22 -3.79 2.92
CA ILE A 172 -18.89 -3.76 1.62
C ILE A 172 -18.54 -5.02 0.81
N ASP A 173 -19.54 -5.63 0.18
CA ASP A 173 -19.32 -6.73 -0.76
C ASP A 173 -18.80 -6.18 -2.09
N LEU A 174 -17.47 -6.01 -2.22
CA LEU A 174 -16.87 -5.42 -3.42
C LEU A 174 -17.24 -6.17 -4.69
N VAL A 175 -17.18 -7.51 -4.64
CA VAL A 175 -17.43 -8.36 -5.81
C VAL A 175 -18.85 -8.18 -6.31
N ASN A 176 -19.85 -8.30 -5.44
CA ASN A 176 -21.25 -8.31 -5.88
C ASN A 176 -21.92 -6.94 -5.89
N GLN A 177 -21.58 -6.03 -4.97
CA GLN A 177 -22.25 -4.72 -4.87
C GLN A 177 -21.58 -3.63 -5.69
N ILE A 178 -20.28 -3.73 -5.96
CA ILE A 178 -19.55 -2.72 -6.74
C ILE A 178 -19.20 -3.23 -8.13
N PHE A 179 -18.65 -4.44 -8.23
CA PHE A 179 -18.09 -4.95 -9.48
C PHE A 179 -18.98 -5.98 -10.22
N ASP A 180 -20.26 -6.06 -9.87
CA ASP A 180 -21.29 -6.87 -10.56
C ASP A 180 -20.87 -8.35 -10.79
N GLY A 181 -20.18 -8.92 -9.81
CA GLY A 181 -19.71 -10.30 -9.80
C GLY A 181 -18.29 -10.49 -10.34
N ASN A 182 -17.62 -9.43 -10.81
CA ASN A 182 -16.21 -9.50 -11.17
C ASN A 182 -15.33 -9.40 -9.92
N SER A 183 -14.47 -10.40 -9.72
CA SER A 183 -13.52 -10.42 -8.61
C SER A 183 -12.12 -9.96 -8.99
N GLU A 184 -11.80 -9.82 -10.28
CA GLU A 184 -10.50 -9.33 -10.74
C GLU A 184 -10.63 -7.87 -11.15
N VAL A 185 -9.91 -6.98 -10.45
CA VAL A 185 -10.01 -5.53 -10.65
C VAL A 185 -8.65 -4.91 -10.90
N TRP A 186 -8.65 -3.84 -11.71
CA TRP A 186 -7.49 -2.96 -11.77
C TRP A 186 -7.40 -2.18 -10.48
N TRP A 187 -6.17 -1.86 -10.10
CA TRP A 187 -5.89 -1.02 -8.96
C TRP A 187 -4.77 -0.05 -9.28
N GLY A 188 -4.72 1.04 -8.53
CA GLY A 188 -3.65 2.01 -8.62
C GLY A 188 -4.06 3.34 -8.00
N PHE A 189 -3.56 4.43 -8.57
CA PHE A 189 -3.63 5.73 -7.93
C PHE A 189 -4.05 6.81 -8.92
N THR A 190 -4.79 7.79 -8.43
CA THR A 190 -5.17 8.98 -9.19
C THR A 190 -4.84 10.22 -8.38
N ALA A 191 -4.62 11.34 -9.06
CA ALA A 191 -4.53 12.64 -8.42
C ALA A 191 -4.97 13.70 -9.39
N SER A 192 -5.34 14.86 -8.86
CA SER A 192 -5.53 16.05 -9.67
C SER A 192 -5.25 17.32 -8.91
N THR A 193 -5.08 18.38 -9.70
CA THR A 193 -5.10 19.75 -9.22
C THR A 193 -6.21 20.53 -9.94
N GLY A 194 -6.53 21.70 -9.41
CA GLY A 194 -7.61 22.56 -9.85
C GLY A 194 -7.09 23.97 -10.11
N GLY A 195 -7.78 24.98 -9.57
CA GLY A 195 -7.25 26.35 -9.51
C GLY A 195 -6.20 26.52 -8.40
N SER A 196 -6.21 25.62 -7.43
CA SER A 196 -5.20 25.39 -6.41
C SER A 196 -4.40 24.14 -6.78
N TYR A 197 -3.21 23.95 -6.25
CA TYR A 197 -2.34 22.86 -6.67
C TYR A 197 -1.27 22.52 -5.64
N ASN A 198 -0.90 21.25 -5.61
CA ASN A 198 0.32 20.78 -4.99
C ASN A 198 1.03 19.76 -5.88
N VAL A 199 2.28 19.43 -5.53
CA VAL A 199 2.92 18.23 -6.08
C VAL A 199 2.31 17.02 -5.38
N HIS A 200 1.99 15.98 -6.14
CA HIS A 200 1.47 14.73 -5.58
C HIS A 200 2.34 13.57 -6.04
N SER A 201 2.86 12.76 -5.12
CA SER A 201 3.63 11.57 -5.46
C SER A 201 3.26 10.36 -4.61
N VAL A 202 3.47 9.18 -5.18
CA VAL A 202 3.26 7.90 -4.53
C VAL A 202 4.43 6.97 -4.81
N CYS A 203 4.89 6.24 -3.80
CA CYS A 203 5.86 5.16 -3.93
C CYS A 203 5.29 3.88 -3.35
N LEU A 204 5.17 2.84 -4.18
CA LEU A 204 4.80 1.53 -3.67
C LEU A 204 5.91 0.95 -2.81
N TYR A 205 5.50 0.36 -1.70
CA TYR A 205 6.38 -0.35 -0.81
C TYR A 205 6.29 -1.85 -1.06
N GLU A 206 7.37 -2.43 -1.59
CA GLU A 206 7.46 -3.88 -1.79
C GLU A 206 7.78 -4.58 -0.47
N ASN A 207 6.74 -4.79 0.34
CA ASN A 207 6.90 -5.50 1.60
C ASN A 207 6.86 -7.01 1.39
N VAL A 208 7.88 -7.71 1.88
CA VAL A 208 7.95 -9.17 1.81
C VAL A 208 7.76 -9.73 3.20
N SER A 209 6.98 -10.80 3.32
CA SER A 209 6.87 -11.52 4.60
C SER A 209 8.16 -12.29 4.89
N PRO A 210 8.64 -12.29 6.15
CA PRO A 210 9.78 -13.13 6.52
C PRO A 210 9.53 -14.60 6.17
N SER A 211 10.58 -15.34 5.83
CA SER A 211 10.44 -16.79 5.66
C SER A 211 9.98 -17.45 6.96
N GLY A 212 9.10 -18.45 6.83
CA GLY A 212 8.79 -19.36 7.93
C GLY A 212 9.91 -20.38 8.15
N ASN A 213 9.72 -21.28 9.13
CA ASN A 213 10.66 -22.38 9.39
C ASN A 213 10.81 -23.29 8.16
N VAL A 214 12.03 -23.78 7.92
CA VAL A 214 12.38 -24.58 6.74
C VAL A 214 13.14 -25.84 7.16
N SER A 215 12.86 -26.97 6.51
CA SER A 215 13.65 -28.20 6.66
C SER A 215 14.54 -28.42 5.43
N ILE A 216 15.80 -28.79 5.67
CA ILE A 216 16.81 -29.12 4.65
C ILE A 216 17.50 -30.45 4.96
N CYS A 217 18.09 -31.07 3.94
CA CYS A 217 18.98 -32.23 4.12
C CYS A 217 20.39 -31.79 4.57
N PRO A 218 21.18 -32.67 5.19
CA PRO A 218 22.54 -32.33 5.62
C PRO A 218 23.42 -31.92 4.43
N GLY A 219 24.08 -30.76 4.55
CA GLY A 219 24.95 -30.20 3.51
C GLY A 219 24.23 -29.39 2.41
N PHE A 220 22.90 -29.22 2.52
CA PHE A 220 22.13 -28.35 1.64
C PHE A 220 22.02 -26.93 2.22
N SER A 221 21.53 -26.01 1.40
CA SER A 221 21.30 -24.62 1.77
C SER A 221 19.86 -24.21 1.52
N THR A 222 19.39 -23.17 2.19
CA THR A 222 18.11 -22.51 1.93
C THR A 222 18.26 -21.00 1.85
N GLN A 223 17.41 -20.36 1.05
CA GLN A 223 17.29 -18.91 1.01
C GLN A 223 16.41 -18.47 2.18
N LEU A 224 16.92 -17.60 3.05
CA LEU A 224 16.11 -16.91 4.04
C LEU A 224 15.67 -15.57 3.45
N VAL A 225 14.55 -15.06 3.95
CA VAL A 225 13.98 -13.77 3.58
C VAL A 225 13.60 -13.05 4.87
N ALA A 226 14.08 -11.83 5.03
CA ALA A 226 13.67 -10.93 6.10
C ALA A 226 12.27 -10.35 5.82
N GLY A 227 11.67 -9.72 6.83
CA GLY A 227 10.50 -8.87 6.60
C GLY A 227 10.91 -7.41 6.35
N GLY A 228 9.91 -6.55 6.14
CA GLY A 228 10.11 -5.09 6.13
C GLY A 228 10.74 -4.54 4.85
N ASP A 229 11.29 -3.32 4.95
CA ASP A 229 11.86 -2.59 3.82
C ASP A 229 13.04 -3.33 3.22
N ILE A 230 12.96 -3.71 1.94
CA ILE A 230 14.09 -4.30 1.20
C ILE A 230 15.32 -3.35 1.18
N ASN A 231 15.09 -2.03 1.31
CA ASN A 231 16.13 -1.01 1.28
C ASN A 231 16.64 -0.60 2.67
N ALA A 232 16.08 -1.13 3.77
CA ALA A 232 16.56 -0.87 5.11
C ALA A 232 17.79 -1.72 5.48
N GLU A 233 18.37 -1.43 6.64
CA GLU A 233 19.44 -2.25 7.20
C GLU A 233 18.88 -3.53 7.85
N PHE A 234 19.56 -4.66 7.63
CA PHE A 234 19.21 -5.95 8.23
C PHE A 234 20.33 -6.43 9.13
N THR A 235 19.96 -7.09 10.24
CA THR A 235 20.92 -7.78 11.09
C THR A 235 20.46 -9.19 11.42
N TRP A 236 21.25 -10.17 11.00
CA TRP A 236 21.00 -11.59 11.27
C TRP A 236 21.91 -12.12 12.39
N SER A 237 21.37 -12.96 13.26
CA SER A 237 22.12 -13.65 14.32
C SER A 237 21.58 -15.07 14.56
N PRO A 238 22.43 -16.11 14.71
CA PRO A 238 23.89 -16.05 14.60
C PRO A 238 24.32 -15.80 13.14
N ILE A 239 25.51 -15.24 12.96
CA ILE A 239 26.07 -14.98 11.62
C ILE A 239 26.67 -16.23 10.96
N ASP A 240 26.88 -17.29 11.76
CA ASP A 240 27.49 -18.53 11.28
C ASP A 240 26.66 -19.15 10.15
N TYR A 241 27.34 -19.58 9.09
CA TYR A 241 26.76 -20.26 7.93
C TYR A 241 25.75 -19.45 7.09
N LEU A 242 25.67 -18.14 7.30
CA LEU A 242 24.97 -17.21 6.40
C LEU A 242 25.93 -16.68 5.32
N SER A 243 25.42 -16.46 4.11
CA SER A 243 26.19 -15.86 3.02
C SER A 243 26.58 -14.41 3.29
N ASP A 244 25.67 -13.62 3.87
CA ASP A 244 25.88 -12.24 4.29
C ASP A 244 24.84 -11.88 5.36
N PRO A 245 25.21 -11.61 6.62
CA PRO A 245 24.25 -11.34 7.70
C PRO A 245 23.66 -9.93 7.66
N THR A 246 23.94 -9.13 6.63
CA THR A 246 23.48 -7.72 6.50
C THR A 246 22.49 -7.50 5.34
N VAL A 247 22.18 -8.55 4.57
CA VAL A 247 21.24 -8.45 3.45
C VAL A 247 19.85 -8.94 3.83
N PHE A 248 18.85 -8.46 3.10
CA PHE A 248 17.45 -8.88 3.16
C PHE A 248 17.29 -10.41 3.03
N ASN A 249 18.08 -11.04 2.16
CA ASN A 249 17.93 -12.44 1.78
C ASN A 249 19.26 -13.22 1.82
N PRO A 250 19.74 -13.63 2.99
CA PRO A 250 20.93 -14.47 3.08
C PRO A 250 20.64 -15.93 2.71
N ILE A 251 21.62 -16.60 2.12
CA ILE A 251 21.61 -18.06 1.98
C ILE A 251 22.17 -18.68 3.26
N ALA A 252 21.40 -19.54 3.92
CA ALA A 252 21.81 -20.29 5.11
C ALA A 252 22.23 -21.72 4.76
N THR A 253 23.41 -22.14 5.24
CA THR A 253 23.96 -23.50 5.03
C THR A 253 24.43 -24.15 6.35
N PRO A 254 23.57 -24.25 7.39
CA PRO A 254 24.00 -24.75 8.69
C PRO A 254 24.29 -26.27 8.65
N PRO A 255 25.30 -26.77 9.40
CA PRO A 255 25.64 -28.20 9.45
C PRO A 255 24.72 -29.02 10.38
N SER A 256 23.95 -28.35 11.24
CA SER A 256 22.95 -28.91 12.17
C SER A 256 21.81 -27.91 12.31
N SER A 257 20.64 -28.35 12.82
CA SER A 257 19.50 -27.45 13.00
C SER A 257 19.89 -26.17 13.75
N GLN A 258 19.51 -25.02 13.19
CA GLN A 258 19.91 -23.70 13.67
C GLN A 258 18.72 -22.75 13.59
N VAL A 259 18.53 -21.96 14.64
CA VAL A 259 17.59 -20.83 14.65
C VAL A 259 18.35 -19.57 14.30
N TYR A 260 17.87 -18.83 13.31
CA TYR A 260 18.32 -17.49 12.96
C TYR A 260 17.29 -16.46 13.39
N THR A 261 17.75 -15.37 13.97
CA THR A 261 16.96 -14.18 14.28
C THR A 261 17.36 -13.09 13.30
N VAL A 262 16.39 -12.46 12.65
CA VAL A 262 16.57 -11.24 11.86
C VAL A 262 15.95 -10.07 12.59
N THR A 263 16.64 -8.95 12.62
CA THR A 263 16.11 -7.64 13.00
C THR A 263 16.09 -6.75 11.75
N TYR A 264 14.96 -6.10 11.51
CA TYR A 264 14.69 -5.27 10.33
C TYR A 264 13.76 -4.11 10.72
N THR A 265 13.68 -3.08 9.90
CA THR A 265 12.72 -1.99 10.05
C THR A 265 11.50 -2.25 9.18
N ASP A 266 10.30 -2.17 9.75
CA ASP A 266 9.06 -2.30 8.98
C ASP A 266 8.69 -1.01 8.23
N PHE A 267 7.55 -1.05 7.56
CA PHE A 267 7.03 0.08 6.78
C PHE A 267 6.78 1.34 7.61
N CYS A 268 6.53 1.19 8.90
CA CYS A 268 6.28 2.29 9.83
C CYS A 268 7.56 2.91 10.39
N GLY A 269 8.74 2.43 9.98
CA GLY A 269 9.99 2.83 10.59
C GLY A 269 10.27 2.15 11.93
N GLU A 270 9.44 1.18 12.34
CA GLU A 270 9.58 0.49 13.62
C GLU A 270 10.50 -0.73 13.49
N VAL A 271 11.34 -0.95 14.51
CA VAL A 271 12.30 -2.06 14.52
C VAL A 271 11.58 -3.35 14.92
N GLN A 272 11.53 -4.30 13.99
CA GLN A 272 10.96 -5.62 14.16
C GLN A 272 12.04 -6.70 14.32
N SER A 273 11.63 -7.84 14.87
CA SER A 273 12.47 -9.03 14.95
C SER A 273 11.67 -10.29 14.65
N ASN A 274 12.20 -11.17 13.81
CA ASN A 274 11.62 -12.48 13.51
C ASN A 274 12.64 -13.61 13.70
N THR A 275 12.17 -14.81 14.03
CA THR A 275 13.00 -16.01 14.15
C THR A 275 12.62 -17.05 13.11
N ILE A 276 13.63 -17.67 12.51
CA ILE A 276 13.50 -18.68 11.46
C ILE A 276 14.30 -19.91 11.87
N GLU A 277 13.64 -21.04 12.09
CA GLU A 277 14.30 -22.32 12.34
C GLU A 277 14.63 -23.00 11.00
N VAL A 278 15.91 -23.28 10.78
CA VAL A 278 16.40 -24.13 9.70
C VAL A 278 16.70 -25.51 10.29
N THR A 279 15.81 -26.46 10.08
CA THR A 279 15.94 -27.85 10.57
C THR A 279 16.79 -28.65 9.60
N VAL A 280 17.89 -29.24 10.08
CA VAL A 280 18.73 -30.16 9.30
C VAL A 280 18.34 -31.59 9.66
N GLU A 281 17.54 -32.21 8.80
CA GLU A 281 17.01 -33.56 9.03
C GLU A 281 18.11 -34.61 8.86
N PRO A 282 18.36 -35.48 9.85
CA PRO A 282 19.35 -36.54 9.69
C PRO A 282 18.89 -37.56 8.63
N ILE A 283 19.86 -38.13 7.90
CA ILE A 283 19.58 -39.23 6.98
C ILE A 283 19.30 -40.50 7.81
N GLU A 284 18.05 -40.86 7.98
CA GLU A 284 17.69 -42.18 8.51
C GLU A 284 17.89 -43.25 7.42
N ALA A 285 19.02 -43.94 7.47
CA ALA A 285 19.21 -45.15 6.68
C ALA A 285 18.45 -46.31 7.34
N GLY A 286 17.27 -46.64 6.81
CA GLY A 286 16.56 -47.86 7.17
C GLY A 286 17.36 -49.08 6.75
N ILE A 287 18.10 -49.70 7.69
CA ILE A 287 18.75 -50.98 7.46
C ILE A 287 17.67 -52.07 7.58
N TYR A 288 17.08 -52.47 6.46
CA TYR A 288 16.35 -53.73 6.40
C TYR A 288 17.36 -54.86 6.32
N ALA A 289 17.59 -55.55 7.43
CA ALA A 289 18.27 -56.84 7.39
C ALA A 289 17.31 -57.84 6.72
N GLU A 290 17.65 -58.31 5.52
CA GLU A 290 17.04 -59.53 5.01
C GLU A 290 17.71 -60.71 5.72
N ASP A 291 16.96 -61.38 6.60
CA ASP A 291 17.37 -62.64 7.22
C ASP A 291 17.48 -63.71 6.11
N PHE A 292 18.70 -64.20 5.86
CA PHE A 292 19.00 -65.36 5.02
C PHE A 292 19.38 -66.59 5.87
#